data_AF-A0A2V9Q438-F1
#
_entry.id   AF-A0A2V9Q438-F1
#
_cell.length_a   1.000
_cell.length_b   1.000
_cell.length_c   1.000
_cell.angle_alpha   90.00
_cell.angle_beta   90.00
_cell.angle_gamma   90.00
#
_symmetry.space_group_name_H-M   'P 1'
#
loop_
_entity.id
_entity.type
_entity.pdbx_description
1 polymer ?
#
loop_
_entity_poly.entity_id
_entity_poly.type
_entity_poly.pdbx_seq_one_letter_code
_entity_poly.pdbx_strand_id
1 'polypeptide(L)'
;MKSLFLLSVVALLSAGATSQSAPDAPDHNTEIESRLAGAWKLVSLEEASADGQVHKADCAGMFVFTSDGKASVQVMYRNGQTGSTYAQGGYEASYGTYHIDDPSTFTVHIEGALVRTLIGKDLKRAYEISGNRLTVKSTDPHEHWKVVWERY
;
A
#
# COMPACT_ATOMS: atom_id res chain seq x y z
N MET A 1 -3.65 53.01 -71.82
CA MET A 1 -4.44 52.11 -70.94
C MET A 1 -3.50 51.14 -70.25
N LYS A 2 -3.25 51.32 -68.95
CA LYS A 2 -3.17 50.26 -67.92
C LYS A 2 -2.55 50.85 -66.64
N SER A 3 -3.42 50.97 -65.64
CA SER A 3 -3.17 51.45 -64.28
C SER A 3 -2.36 50.43 -63.49
N LEU A 4 -1.43 50.91 -62.66
CA LEU A 4 -0.83 50.19 -61.54
C LEU A 4 -1.92 49.89 -60.48
N PHE A 5 -1.80 48.75 -59.81
CA PHE A 5 -2.47 48.49 -58.52
C PHE A 5 -1.42 48.02 -57.49
N LEU A 6 -1.39 48.71 -56.36
CA LEU A 6 -0.57 48.42 -55.17
C LEU A 6 -1.42 47.69 -54.10
N LEU A 7 -0.74 46.80 -53.36
CA LEU A 7 -0.88 46.35 -51.95
C LEU A 7 -2.29 46.08 -51.37
N SER A 8 -2.53 45.00 -50.62
CA SER A 8 -1.95 44.82 -49.27
C SER A 8 -2.18 43.38 -48.76
N VAL A 9 -1.15 42.75 -48.19
CA VAL A 9 -1.28 41.50 -47.43
C VAL A 9 -1.35 41.86 -45.94
N VAL A 10 -2.47 41.54 -45.29
CA VAL A 10 -2.62 41.67 -43.83
C VAL A 10 -2.17 40.36 -43.20
N ALA A 11 -1.06 40.39 -42.46
CA ALA A 11 -0.63 39.28 -41.63
C ALA A 11 -1.29 39.40 -40.24
N LEU A 12 -2.24 38.51 -39.96
CA LEU A 12 -2.81 38.35 -38.62
C LEU A 12 -1.85 37.52 -37.75
N LEU A 13 -1.19 38.19 -36.80
CA LEU A 13 -0.46 37.56 -35.70
C LEU A 13 -1.46 37.21 -34.59
N SER A 14 -1.88 35.96 -34.51
CA SER A 14 -2.61 35.43 -33.35
C SER A 14 -1.64 35.11 -32.22
N ALA A 15 -1.67 35.92 -31.17
CA ALA A 15 -0.98 35.65 -29.91
C ALA A 15 -1.63 34.43 -29.24
N GLY A 16 -0.90 33.30 -29.22
CA GLY A 16 -1.30 32.12 -28.45
C GLY A 16 -1.09 32.38 -26.96
N ALA A 17 -2.18 32.50 -26.20
CA ALA A 17 -2.13 32.44 -24.76
C ALA A 17 -1.86 30.98 -24.34
N THR A 18 -0.65 30.69 -23.88
CA THR A 18 -0.34 29.42 -23.24
C THR A 18 -0.95 29.43 -21.84
N SER A 19 -2.08 28.75 -21.67
CA SER A 19 -2.60 28.41 -20.34
C SER A 19 -1.61 27.49 -19.65
N GLN A 20 -0.86 28.04 -18.69
CA GLN A 20 0.06 27.27 -17.86
C GLN A 20 -0.78 26.61 -16.76
N SER A 21 -1.12 25.33 -16.93
CA SER A 21 -1.78 24.53 -15.90
C SER A 21 -0.87 24.51 -14.65
N ALA A 22 -1.44 24.84 -13.49
CA ALA A 22 -0.77 24.63 -12.21
C ALA A 22 -0.39 23.14 -12.07
N PRO A 23 0.72 22.80 -11.40
CA PRO A 23 1.04 21.40 -11.14
C PRO A 23 -0.10 20.79 -10.32
N ASP A 24 -0.69 19.71 -10.84
CA ASP A 24 -1.70 18.94 -10.12
C ASP A 24 -1.13 18.56 -8.75
N ALA A 25 -1.89 18.84 -7.70
CA ALA A 25 -1.57 18.33 -6.38
C ALA A 25 -1.40 16.81 -6.48
N PRO A 26 -0.42 16.20 -5.77
CA PRO A 26 -0.21 14.76 -5.82
C PRO A 26 -1.54 14.06 -5.54
N ASP A 27 -1.86 13.03 -6.33
CA ASP A 27 -2.98 12.15 -6.02
C ASP A 27 -2.82 11.67 -4.57
N HIS A 28 -3.89 11.77 -3.78
CA HIS A 28 -3.89 11.42 -2.36
C HIS A 28 -3.39 9.98 -2.16
N ASN A 29 -3.70 9.08 -3.10
CA ASN A 29 -3.20 7.71 -3.07
C ASN A 29 -1.68 7.64 -3.27
N THR A 30 -1.12 8.46 -4.15
CA THR A 30 0.33 8.57 -4.35
C THR A 30 1.05 9.10 -3.11
N GLU A 31 0.46 10.06 -2.37
CA GLU A 31 1.01 10.52 -1.09
C GLU A 31 1.01 9.39 -0.05
N ILE A 32 -0.08 8.63 0.05
CA ILE A 32 -0.18 7.47 0.94
C ILE A 32 0.86 6.40 0.57
N GLU A 33 0.98 6.06 -0.71
CA GLU A 33 1.95 5.07 -1.20
C GLU A 33 3.38 5.48 -0.85
N SER A 34 3.72 6.76 -1.05
CA SER A 34 5.01 7.34 -0.64
C SER A 34 5.24 7.21 0.87
N ARG A 35 4.19 7.41 1.67
CA ARG A 35 4.25 7.20 3.13
C ARG A 35 4.30 5.73 3.53
N LEU A 36 3.80 4.78 2.75
CA LEU A 36 3.93 3.34 3.04
C LEU A 36 5.28 2.77 2.60
N ALA A 37 5.83 3.27 1.49
CA ALA A 37 7.06 2.78 0.91
C ALA A 37 8.21 2.71 1.94
N GLY A 38 8.96 1.62 1.90
CA GLY A 38 10.05 1.30 2.81
C GLY A 38 9.85 -0.01 3.56
N ALA A 39 10.78 -0.29 4.46
CA ALA A 39 10.75 -1.45 5.32
C ALA A 39 10.22 -1.09 6.72
N TRP A 40 9.43 -1.99 7.27
CA TRP A 40 8.80 -1.87 8.57
C TRP A 40 9.12 -3.10 9.41
N LYS A 41 9.60 -2.89 10.64
CA LYS A 41 9.94 -3.91 11.62
C LYS A 41 8.74 -4.20 12.51
N LEU A 42 8.47 -5.48 12.78
CA LEU A 42 7.39 -5.87 13.69
C LEU A 42 7.68 -5.40 15.11
N VAL A 43 6.69 -4.77 15.75
CA VAL A 43 6.75 -4.29 17.13
C VAL A 43 5.87 -5.15 18.01
N SER A 44 4.64 -5.41 17.59
CA SER A 44 3.71 -6.27 18.29
C SER A 44 2.68 -6.84 17.33
N LEU A 45 2.36 -8.10 17.49
CA LEU A 45 1.19 -8.74 16.91
C LEU A 45 0.27 -9.14 18.07
N GLU A 46 -0.94 -8.60 18.08
CA GLU A 46 -2.03 -9.05 18.93
C GLU A 46 -2.93 -9.98 18.11
N GLU A 47 -3.29 -11.13 18.68
CA GLU A 47 -4.15 -12.13 18.04
C GLU A 47 -5.10 -12.74 19.07
N ALA A 48 -6.22 -13.28 18.61
CA ALA A 48 -7.17 -13.96 19.49
C ALA A 48 -6.74 -15.40 19.74
N SER A 49 -6.73 -15.80 21.01
CA SER A 49 -6.65 -17.19 21.45
C SER A 49 -7.95 -17.94 21.19
N ALA A 50 -7.90 -19.27 21.28
CA ALA A 50 -9.06 -20.14 21.11
C ALA A 50 -10.20 -19.87 22.14
N ASP A 51 -9.87 -19.26 23.28
CA ASP A 51 -10.83 -18.82 24.31
C ASP A 51 -11.40 -17.42 24.06
N GLY A 52 -11.02 -16.77 22.96
CA GLY A 52 -11.44 -15.42 22.59
C GLY A 52 -10.66 -14.30 23.29
N GLN A 53 -9.69 -14.61 24.15
CA GLN A 53 -8.83 -13.58 24.74
C GLN A 53 -7.80 -13.09 23.74
N VAL A 54 -7.52 -11.79 23.75
CA VAL A 54 -6.45 -11.20 22.93
C VAL A 54 -5.12 -11.29 23.67
N HIS A 55 -4.12 -11.90 23.05
CA HIS A 55 -2.75 -11.98 23.56
C HIS A 55 -1.76 -11.39 22.57
N LYS A 56 -0.55 -11.06 23.06
CA LYS A 56 0.57 -10.66 22.21
C LYS A 56 1.37 -11.90 21.81
N ALA A 57 1.53 -12.10 20.51
CA ALA A 57 2.35 -13.18 19.97
C ALA A 57 3.84 -12.90 20.24
N ASP A 58 4.58 -13.97 20.56
CA ASP A 58 6.03 -13.94 20.66
C ASP A 58 6.65 -14.17 19.27
N CYS A 59 6.81 -13.09 18.52
CA CYS A 59 7.25 -13.16 17.11
C CYS A 59 8.17 -12.00 16.72
N ALA A 60 8.81 -12.16 15.57
CA ALA A 60 9.58 -11.12 14.89
C ALA A 60 9.22 -11.12 13.41
N GLY A 61 9.30 -9.98 12.75
CA GLY A 61 8.86 -9.88 11.36
C GLY A 61 9.29 -8.59 10.68
N MET A 62 9.06 -8.58 9.37
CA MET A 62 9.29 -7.43 8.50
C MET A 62 8.16 -7.33 7.49
N PHE A 63 7.73 -6.11 7.20
CA PHE A 63 6.82 -5.78 6.13
C PHE A 63 7.49 -4.74 5.23
N VAL A 64 7.65 -5.06 3.95
CA VAL A 64 8.22 -4.16 2.95
C VAL A 64 7.13 -3.74 1.98
N PHE A 65 7.06 -2.44 1.72
CA PHE A 65 6.34 -1.85 0.60
C PHE A 65 7.34 -1.18 -0.31
N THR A 66 7.23 -1.41 -1.62
CA THR A 66 8.06 -0.75 -2.62
C THR A 66 7.27 0.38 -3.28
N SER A 67 7.97 1.40 -3.78
CA SER A 67 7.34 2.54 -4.47
C SER A 67 6.69 2.17 -5.80
N ASP A 68 6.97 0.99 -6.36
CA ASP A 68 6.35 0.44 -7.57
C ASP A 68 5.20 -0.53 -7.27
N GLY A 69 4.62 -0.46 -6.06
CA GLY A 69 3.38 -1.16 -5.72
C GLY A 69 3.56 -2.65 -5.39
N LYS A 70 4.73 -3.06 -4.87
CA LYS A 70 4.96 -4.43 -4.36
C LYS A 70 4.95 -4.45 -2.85
N ALA A 71 4.44 -5.53 -2.29
CA ALA A 71 4.40 -5.76 -0.87
C ALA A 71 4.97 -7.15 -0.54
N SER A 72 5.73 -7.26 0.55
CA SER A 72 6.20 -8.54 1.07
C SER A 72 6.20 -8.53 2.60
N VAL A 73 5.56 -9.52 3.19
CA VAL A 73 5.46 -9.68 4.64
C VAL A 73 6.06 -11.01 5.06
N GLN A 74 6.76 -10.97 6.18
CA GLN A 74 7.22 -12.15 6.89
C GLN A 74 7.04 -11.99 8.40
N VAL A 75 6.52 -13.02 9.05
CA VAL A 75 6.41 -13.09 10.51
C VAL A 75 6.83 -14.48 10.96
N MET A 76 7.80 -14.53 11.86
CA MET A 76 8.32 -15.76 12.47
C MET A 76 7.87 -15.80 13.93
N TYR A 77 7.07 -16.79 14.27
CA TYR A 77 6.70 -17.10 15.65
C TYR A 77 7.85 -17.86 16.31
N ARG A 78 8.25 -17.45 17.51
CA ARG A 78 9.33 -18.14 18.25
C ARG A 78 8.92 -19.54 18.70
N ASN A 79 7.62 -19.74 18.95
CA ASN A 79 7.04 -21.05 19.17
C ASN A 79 6.35 -21.54 17.89
N GLY A 80 6.97 -22.51 17.20
CA GLY A 80 6.50 -23.00 15.89
C GLY A 80 5.14 -23.72 15.88
N GLN A 81 4.54 -23.97 17.05
CA GLN A 81 3.22 -24.59 17.15
C GLN A 81 2.05 -23.61 16.96
N THR A 82 2.29 -22.30 16.98
CA THR A 82 1.25 -21.31 16.71
C THR A 82 1.01 -21.22 15.19
N GLY A 83 -0.14 -21.72 14.74
CA GLY A 83 -0.63 -21.54 13.39
C GLY A 83 -1.69 -20.44 13.34
N SER A 84 -1.64 -19.61 12.29
CA SER A 84 -2.73 -18.74 11.89
C SER A 84 -3.14 -19.08 10.45
N THR A 85 -4.24 -18.53 9.94
CA THR A 85 -4.61 -18.68 8.52
C THR A 85 -3.51 -18.16 7.56
N TYR A 86 -2.58 -17.36 8.07
CA TYR A 86 -1.49 -16.74 7.32
C TYR A 86 -0.12 -17.43 7.51
N ALA A 87 0.00 -18.34 8.49
CA ALA A 87 1.25 -18.97 8.86
C ALA A 87 1.22 -20.50 8.74
N GLN A 88 2.32 -21.09 8.27
CA GLN A 88 2.53 -22.54 8.25
C GLN A 88 3.82 -22.87 9.00
N GLY A 89 3.75 -23.76 9.99
CA GLY A 89 4.90 -24.13 10.81
C GLY A 89 5.52 -22.97 11.60
N GLY A 90 4.71 -22.02 12.04
CA GLY A 90 5.16 -20.83 12.76
C GLY A 90 5.84 -19.77 11.89
N TYR A 91 5.68 -19.83 10.57
CA TYR A 91 6.19 -18.79 9.67
C TYR A 91 5.09 -18.31 8.74
N GLU A 92 4.90 -17.00 8.67
CA GLU A 92 4.16 -16.31 7.64
C GLU A 92 5.16 -15.80 6.62
N ALA A 93 4.90 -16.06 5.35
CA ALA A 93 5.61 -15.44 4.25
C ALA A 93 4.63 -15.26 3.10
N SER A 94 4.45 -14.03 2.63
CA SER A 94 3.73 -13.76 1.40
C SER A 94 4.26 -12.52 0.70
N TYR A 95 4.04 -12.43 -0.60
CA TYR A 95 4.35 -11.27 -1.41
C TYR A 95 3.36 -11.13 -2.57
N GLY A 96 3.31 -9.92 -3.14
CA GLY A 96 2.56 -9.63 -4.34
C GLY A 96 2.47 -8.14 -4.61
N THR A 97 1.37 -7.69 -5.20
CA THR A 97 1.10 -6.27 -5.46
C THR A 97 0.19 -5.68 -4.39
N TYR A 98 0.30 -4.38 -4.16
CA TYR A 98 -0.65 -3.66 -3.33
C TYR A 98 -1.15 -2.38 -4.02
N HIS A 99 -2.32 -1.93 -3.62
CA HIS A 99 -2.88 -0.64 -3.98
C HIS A 99 -3.69 -0.07 -2.81
N ILE A 100 -3.85 1.26 -2.81
CA ILE A 100 -4.66 1.97 -1.83
C ILE A 100 -6.10 2.00 -2.32
N ASP A 101 -7.02 1.47 -1.51
CA ASP A 101 -8.45 1.48 -1.81
C ASP A 101 -9.07 2.84 -1.42
N ASP A 102 -8.70 3.32 -0.23
CA ASP A 102 -9.19 4.56 0.38
C ASP A 102 -8.18 5.05 1.46
N PRO A 103 -8.40 6.22 2.11
CA PRO A 103 -7.47 6.76 3.11
C PRO A 103 -7.21 5.88 4.35
N SER A 104 -7.95 4.78 4.52
CA SER A 104 -7.89 3.89 5.68
C SER A 104 -7.72 2.40 5.31
N THR A 105 -7.80 2.04 4.03
CA THR A 105 -7.65 0.65 3.59
C THR A 105 -6.75 0.48 2.36
N PHE A 106 -5.99 -0.61 2.35
CA PHE A 106 -5.22 -1.08 1.18
C PHE A 106 -5.52 -2.55 0.94
N THR A 107 -5.33 -2.99 -0.30
CA THR A 107 -5.50 -4.40 -0.68
C THR A 107 -4.19 -4.94 -1.22
N VAL A 108 -3.79 -6.13 -0.77
CA VAL A 108 -2.66 -6.89 -1.31
C VAL A 108 -3.18 -8.05 -2.14
N HIS A 109 -2.85 -8.08 -3.42
CA HIS A 109 -3.06 -9.25 -4.28
C HIS A 109 -1.89 -10.24 -4.07
N ILE A 110 -2.17 -11.44 -3.61
CA ILE A 110 -1.14 -12.41 -3.22
C ILE A 110 -0.65 -13.20 -4.43
N GLU A 111 0.60 -12.97 -4.84
CA GLU A 111 1.25 -13.69 -5.94
C GLU A 111 1.98 -14.94 -5.45
N GLY A 112 2.54 -14.89 -4.24
CA GLY A 112 3.23 -16.01 -3.62
C GLY A 112 3.05 -16.01 -2.11
N ALA A 113 2.86 -17.20 -1.52
CA ALA A 113 2.72 -17.37 -0.09
C ALA A 113 3.17 -18.76 0.38
N LEU A 114 3.60 -18.87 1.63
CA LEU A 114 3.89 -20.15 2.26
C LEU A 114 2.61 -20.98 2.43
N VAL A 115 1.52 -20.34 2.86
CA VAL A 115 0.18 -20.93 2.88
C VAL A 115 -0.42 -20.88 1.47
N ARG A 116 -0.36 -22.00 0.74
CA ARG A 116 -0.72 -22.09 -0.69
C ARG A 116 -2.15 -21.63 -1.02
N THR A 117 -3.09 -21.76 -0.09
CA THR A 117 -4.50 -21.36 -0.28
C THR A 117 -4.71 -19.85 -0.29
N LEU A 118 -3.67 -19.05 -0.03
CA LEU A 118 -3.71 -17.59 -0.16
C LEU A 118 -3.37 -17.09 -1.56
N ILE A 119 -2.68 -17.90 -2.37
CA ILE A 119 -2.22 -17.49 -3.70
C ILE A 119 -3.42 -17.15 -4.59
N GLY A 120 -3.38 -15.97 -5.22
CA GLY A 120 -4.43 -15.41 -6.06
C GLY A 120 -5.55 -14.69 -5.30
N LYS A 121 -5.50 -14.62 -3.97
CA LYS A 121 -6.49 -13.88 -3.17
C LYS A 121 -6.10 -12.42 -2.99
N ASP A 122 -7.14 -11.60 -2.84
CA ASP A 122 -7.02 -10.22 -2.40
C ASP A 122 -7.23 -10.14 -0.89
N LEU A 123 -6.24 -9.57 -0.20
CA LEU A 123 -6.23 -9.38 1.24
C LEU A 123 -6.40 -7.90 1.54
N LYS A 124 -7.65 -7.49 1.78
CA LYS A 124 -7.98 -6.13 2.20
C LYS A 124 -7.62 -5.90 3.66
N ARG A 125 -6.96 -4.77 3.96
CA ARG A 125 -6.41 -4.43 5.27
C ARG A 125 -6.77 -3.01 5.64
N ALA A 126 -7.24 -2.83 6.88
CA ALA A 126 -7.35 -1.51 7.48
C ALA A 126 -5.98 -1.10 8.01
N TYR A 127 -5.62 0.17 7.83
CA TYR A 127 -4.33 0.68 8.27
C TYR A 127 -4.40 2.09 8.84
N GLU A 128 -3.39 2.44 9.63
CA GLU A 128 -3.15 3.78 10.14
C GLU A 128 -1.65 4.05 10.21
N ILE A 129 -1.20 5.20 9.70
CA ILE A 129 0.19 5.65 9.81
C ILE A 129 0.25 6.85 10.76
N SER A 130 0.97 6.69 11.87
CA SER A 130 1.20 7.75 12.86
C SER A 130 2.69 7.87 13.15
N GLY A 131 3.32 8.95 12.68
CA GLY A 131 4.76 9.14 12.75
C GLY A 131 5.52 8.00 12.06
N ASN A 132 6.34 7.27 12.82
CA ASN A 132 7.10 6.12 12.35
C ASN A 132 6.37 4.77 12.58
N ARG A 133 5.10 4.78 12.99
CA ARG A 133 4.30 3.57 13.26
C ARG A 133 3.29 3.33 12.16
N LEU A 134 3.15 2.06 11.79
CA LEU A 134 2.09 1.54 10.92
C LEU A 134 1.28 0.52 11.73
N THR A 135 0.00 0.77 11.90
CA THR A 135 -0.93 -0.23 12.45
C THR A 135 -1.68 -0.87 11.31
N VAL A 136 -1.78 -2.20 11.28
CA VAL A 136 -2.52 -2.97 10.28
C VAL A 136 -3.49 -3.92 10.99
N LYS A 137 -4.71 -4.03 10.47
CA LYS A 137 -5.77 -4.91 10.97
C LYS A 137 -6.49 -5.58 9.81
N SER A 138 -7.16 -6.70 10.08
CA SER A 138 -8.11 -7.25 9.12
C SER A 138 -9.33 -6.35 8.98
N THR A 139 -9.93 -6.37 7.79
CA THR A 139 -11.29 -5.84 7.58
C THR A 139 -12.37 -6.90 7.79
N ASP A 140 -12.00 -8.17 7.99
CA ASP A 140 -12.94 -9.24 8.32
C ASP A 140 -13.35 -9.13 9.79
N PRO A 141 -14.65 -8.99 10.13
CA PRO A 141 -15.11 -8.89 11.51
C PRO A 141 -14.86 -10.15 12.34
N HIS A 142 -14.55 -11.28 11.72
CA HIS A 142 -14.18 -12.54 12.39
C HIS A 142 -12.67 -12.66 12.65
N GLU A 143 -11.87 -11.74 12.15
CA GLU A 143 -10.43 -11.68 12.39
C GLU A 143 -10.10 -10.54 13.36
N HIS A 144 -9.60 -10.89 14.54
CA HIS A 144 -9.35 -9.93 15.62
C HIS A 144 -7.87 -9.56 15.80
N TRP A 145 -7.02 -9.91 14.83
CA TRP A 145 -5.60 -9.62 14.92
C TRP A 145 -5.32 -8.13 14.62
N LYS A 146 -4.27 -7.61 15.25
CA LYS A 146 -3.74 -6.26 15.02
C LYS A 146 -2.22 -6.30 15.08
N VAL A 147 -1.56 -5.81 14.03
CA VAL A 147 -0.10 -5.70 14.00
C VAL A 147 0.31 -4.23 14.05
N VAL A 148 1.29 -3.93 14.88
CA VAL A 148 1.99 -2.66 14.88
C VAL A 148 3.40 -2.88 14.35
N TRP A 149 3.77 -2.06 13.39
CA TRP A 149 5.09 -2.02 12.79
C TRP A 149 5.74 -0.66 13.07
N GLU A 150 7.07 -0.64 13.04
CA GLU A 150 7.89 0.57 13.15
C GLU A 150 8.80 0.66 11.93
N ARG A 151 8.91 1.84 11.33
CA ARG A 151 9.82 2.06 10.22
C ARG A 151 11.27 1.83 10.67
N TYR A 152 12.07 1.16 9.83
CA TYR A 152 13.53 1.03 10.03
C TYR A 152 14.25 2.38 10.01
#